data_AF-A0A1F8FR60-F1
#
_entry.id   AF-A0A1F8FR60-F1
#
_cell.length_a   1.000
_cell.length_b   1.000
_cell.length_c   1.000
_cell.angle_alpha   90.00
_cell.angle_beta   90.00
_cell.angle_gamma   90.00
#
_symmetry.space_group_name_H-M   'P 1'
#
loop_
_entity.id
_entity.type
_entity.pdbx_description
1 polymer ?
#
loop_
_entity_poly.entity_id
_entity_poly.type
_entity_poly.pdbx_seq_one_letter_code
_entity_poly.pdbx_strand_id
1 'polypeptide(L)'
;MFWLSIMFVAASAILLVVYGLNLGVDFRGGSVIEVNFNGDRPALGEAKDILAKAGLVEVAVNYAEEDGMILRTKELSETEHQSILAVLHKNFDKVEEKRFDSIGPVIGNELKSKSVTAIILVLLAVIIYIALVFRKLSKTLSPWVMGLAAITALLHDVIIPLGVFAVLGHFYGVEISAVFVAAVLTILGYSVADTVVVFDRVRENIIRRSSGPSAGGFPEVVHKSILQTLTRSLNTTFTTLLSLFAIYFFGGESIRYFALALIIGIFLGAYSSIFVASPLLVWWSRQRKNLKIP
;
A
#
# COMPACT_ATOMS: atom_id res chain seq x y z
N MET A 1 13.41 10.46 18.68
CA MET A 1 13.66 9.61 17.50
C MET A 1 12.38 9.24 16.76
N PHE A 2 11.27 8.90 17.43
CA PHE A 2 10.03 8.51 16.75
C PHE A 2 9.14 9.67 16.27
N TRP A 3 9.45 10.92 16.61
CA TRP A 3 8.56 12.06 16.39
C TRP A 3 8.19 12.25 14.92
N LEU A 4 9.14 12.10 14.00
CA LEU A 4 8.88 12.24 12.57
C LEU A 4 7.94 11.14 12.05
N SER A 5 8.20 9.88 12.40
CA SER A 5 7.34 8.75 12.03
C SER A 5 5.94 8.86 12.64
N ILE A 6 5.85 9.23 13.93
CA ILE A 6 4.57 9.45 14.60
C ILE A 6 3.80 10.59 13.94
N MET A 7 4.48 11.68 13.59
CA MET A 7 3.88 12.82 12.91
C MET A 7 3.32 12.41 11.54
N PHE A 8 4.09 11.66 10.74
CA PHE A 8 3.60 11.19 9.44
C PHE A 8 2.43 10.22 9.58
N VAL A 9 2.48 9.27 10.50
CA VAL A 9 1.36 8.34 10.75
C VAL A 9 0.12 9.10 11.23
N ALA A 10 0.28 10.04 12.16
CA ALA A 10 -0.82 10.85 12.68
C ALA A 10 -1.42 11.74 11.59
N ALA A 11 -0.59 12.41 10.79
CA ALA A 11 -1.03 13.20 9.65
C ALA A 11 -1.80 12.34 8.65
N SER A 12 -1.24 11.19 8.25
CA SER A 12 -1.91 10.25 7.34
C SER A 12 -3.23 9.70 7.91
N ALA A 13 -3.30 9.40 9.21
CA ALA A 13 -4.52 8.98 9.87
C ALA A 13 -5.58 10.10 9.89
N ILE A 14 -5.19 11.34 10.15
CA ILE A 14 -6.10 12.50 10.08
C ILE A 14 -6.62 12.67 8.65
N LEU A 15 -5.74 12.62 7.64
CA LEU A 15 -6.11 12.71 6.23
C LEU A 15 -7.08 11.61 5.83
N LEU A 16 -6.89 10.38 6.32
CA LEU A 16 -7.81 9.27 6.10
C LEU A 16 -9.19 9.51 6.71
N VAL A 17 -9.26 10.10 7.90
CA VAL A 17 -10.54 10.39 8.56
C VAL A 17 -11.26 11.56 7.89
N VAL A 18 -10.52 12.61 7.51
CA VAL A 18 -11.08 13.84 6.94
C VAL A 18 -11.51 13.65 5.49
N TYR A 19 -10.66 13.06 4.66
CA TYR A 19 -10.93 12.91 3.23
C TYR A 19 -11.54 11.56 2.86
N GLY A 20 -11.34 10.54 3.68
CA GLY A 20 -11.73 9.18 3.35
C GLY A 20 -10.90 8.59 2.21
N LEU A 21 -11.18 7.31 1.91
CA LEU A 21 -10.64 6.66 0.74
C LEU A 21 -11.64 6.73 -0.41
N ASN A 22 -11.20 7.18 -1.57
CA ASN A 22 -12.02 7.12 -2.77
C ASN A 22 -12.00 5.69 -3.32
N LEU A 23 -13.04 4.91 -3.01
CA LEU A 23 -13.15 3.53 -3.43
C LEU A 23 -13.61 3.45 -4.88
N GLY A 24 -12.88 2.67 -5.69
CA GLY A 24 -13.24 2.41 -7.09
C GLY A 24 -14.39 1.41 -7.25
N VAL A 25 -14.70 1.11 -8.51
CA VAL A 25 -15.79 0.21 -8.90
C VAL A 25 -15.69 -1.19 -8.27
N ASP A 26 -14.48 -1.68 -8.02
CA ASP A 26 -14.23 -2.97 -7.38
C ASP A 26 -14.84 -3.09 -5.99
N PHE A 27 -15.11 -1.98 -5.30
CA PHE A 27 -15.65 -1.98 -3.94
C PHE A 27 -17.02 -1.31 -3.84
N ARG A 28 -17.29 -0.30 -4.67
CA ARG A 28 -18.60 0.39 -4.69
C ARG A 28 -19.63 -0.34 -5.56
N GLY A 29 -19.17 -1.15 -6.51
CA GLY A 29 -19.97 -1.55 -7.66
C GLY A 29 -20.09 -0.41 -8.67
N GLY A 30 -20.21 -0.73 -9.94
CA GLY A 30 -20.20 0.25 -11.03
C GLY A 30 -19.63 -0.33 -12.32
N SER A 31 -19.52 0.52 -13.33
CA SER A 31 -18.83 0.18 -14.57
C SER A 31 -17.78 1.21 -14.93
N VAL A 32 -16.70 0.74 -15.55
CA VAL A 32 -15.60 1.53 -16.08
C VAL A 32 -15.48 1.24 -17.57
N ILE A 33 -15.52 2.28 -18.37
CA ILE A 33 -15.23 2.21 -19.80
C ILE A 33 -13.99 3.06 -20.06
N GLU A 34 -12.95 2.45 -20.61
CA GLU A 34 -11.74 3.13 -21.05
C GLU A 34 -11.76 3.19 -22.58
N VAL A 35 -11.76 4.41 -23.12
CA VAL A 35 -11.77 4.65 -24.56
C VAL A 35 -10.54 5.46 -24.96
N ASN A 36 -10.00 5.16 -26.13
CA ASN A 36 -8.94 5.94 -26.75
C ASN A 36 -9.48 6.67 -27.98
N PHE A 37 -9.07 7.92 -28.17
CA PHE A 37 -9.44 8.75 -29.31
C PHE A 37 -8.25 8.80 -30.26
N ASN A 38 -8.34 8.14 -31.42
CA ASN A 38 -7.29 8.21 -32.44
C ASN A 38 -7.45 9.51 -33.27
N GLY A 39 -7.37 10.66 -32.61
CA GLY A 39 -7.66 12.01 -33.14
C GLY A 39 -7.75 13.07 -32.04
N ASP A 40 -8.59 14.09 -32.23
CA ASP A 40 -8.79 15.13 -31.20
C ASP A 40 -9.61 14.59 -30.02
N ARG A 41 -8.95 14.43 -28.86
CA ARG A 41 -9.63 14.09 -27.62
C ARG A 41 -10.52 15.24 -27.14
N PRO A 42 -11.81 15.01 -26.86
CA PRO A 42 -12.70 16.08 -26.41
C PRO A 42 -12.39 16.51 -24.98
N ALA A 43 -12.83 17.73 -24.63
CA ALA A 43 -12.75 18.19 -23.26
C ALA A 43 -13.68 17.39 -22.33
N LEU A 44 -13.27 17.17 -21.07
CA LEU A 44 -14.09 16.41 -20.10
C LEU A 44 -15.53 16.92 -19.97
N GLY A 45 -15.72 18.25 -20.02
CA GLY A 45 -17.03 18.87 -19.94
C GLY A 45 -17.92 18.55 -21.14
N GLU A 46 -17.35 18.56 -22.35
CA GLU A 46 -18.06 18.23 -23.58
C GLU A 46 -18.51 16.76 -23.59
N ALA A 47 -17.60 15.85 -23.25
CA ALA A 47 -17.91 14.42 -23.15
C ALA A 47 -19.02 14.17 -22.12
N LYS A 48 -18.95 14.83 -20.96
CA LYS A 48 -19.97 14.73 -19.91
C LYS A 48 -21.32 15.27 -20.36
N ASP A 49 -21.34 16.41 -21.05
CA ASP A 49 -22.57 17.04 -21.54
C ASP A 49 -23.25 16.19 -22.64
N ILE A 50 -22.48 15.57 -23.53
CA ILE A 50 -22.99 14.67 -24.57
C ILE A 50 -23.63 13.43 -23.94
N LEU A 51 -22.96 12.81 -22.97
CA LEU A 51 -23.49 11.65 -22.26
C LEU A 51 -24.73 12.00 -21.44
N ALA A 52 -24.74 13.17 -20.77
CA ALA A 52 -25.91 13.65 -20.03
C ALA A 52 -27.12 13.89 -20.96
N LYS A 53 -26.91 14.48 -22.15
CA LYS A 53 -27.97 14.68 -23.16
C LYS A 53 -28.52 13.37 -23.71
N ALA A 54 -27.74 12.30 -23.68
CA ALA A 54 -28.18 10.96 -24.07
C ALA A 54 -28.97 10.22 -22.96
N GLY A 55 -29.23 10.89 -21.82
CA GLY A 55 -30.01 10.32 -20.70
C GLY A 55 -29.17 9.57 -19.67
N LEU A 56 -27.84 9.60 -19.78
CA LEU A 56 -26.93 8.96 -18.84
C LEU A 56 -26.63 9.93 -17.69
N VAL A 57 -27.36 9.78 -16.60
CA VAL A 57 -27.21 10.61 -15.40
C VAL A 57 -26.11 9.98 -14.54
N GLU A 58 -25.10 10.77 -14.16
CA GLU A 58 -23.98 10.38 -13.25
C GLU A 58 -22.78 9.65 -13.89
N VAL A 59 -22.32 10.07 -15.07
CA VAL A 59 -21.01 9.65 -15.58
C VAL A 59 -19.90 10.58 -15.08
N ALA A 60 -18.93 10.03 -14.36
CA ALA A 60 -17.68 10.70 -14.05
C ALA A 60 -16.69 10.46 -15.20
N VAL A 61 -16.09 11.52 -15.71
CA VAL A 61 -15.17 11.48 -16.85
C VAL A 61 -13.81 12.00 -16.39
N ASN A 62 -12.78 11.19 -16.57
CA ASN A 62 -11.40 11.55 -16.28
C ASN A 62 -10.55 11.31 -17.54
N TYR A 63 -9.51 12.11 -17.70
CA TYR A 63 -8.52 11.85 -18.74
C TYR A 63 -7.76 10.56 -18.43
N ALA A 64 -7.46 9.82 -19.50
CA ALA A 64 -6.60 8.65 -19.45
C ALA A 64 -5.47 8.80 -20.46
N GLU A 65 -4.23 8.80 -19.98
CA GLU A 65 -3.06 9.06 -20.82
C GLU A 65 -3.22 10.35 -21.67
N GLU A 66 -2.54 10.42 -22.82
CA GLU A 66 -2.58 11.59 -23.70
C GLU A 66 -3.86 11.65 -24.54
N ASP A 67 -4.29 10.50 -25.07
CA ASP A 67 -5.37 10.39 -26.06
C ASP A 67 -6.63 9.69 -25.55
N GLY A 68 -6.64 9.19 -24.31
CA GLY A 68 -7.75 8.43 -23.75
C GLY A 68 -8.63 9.19 -22.77
N MET A 69 -9.79 8.59 -22.48
CA MET A 69 -10.65 8.94 -21.34
C MET A 69 -11.17 7.69 -20.65
N ILE A 70 -11.35 7.80 -19.33
CA ILE A 70 -12.04 6.83 -18.52
C ILE A 70 -13.39 7.40 -18.08
N LEU A 71 -14.44 6.65 -18.37
CA LEU A 71 -15.81 6.88 -17.97
C LEU A 71 -16.13 5.95 -16.81
N ARG A 72 -16.65 6.51 -15.71
CA ARG A 72 -17.11 5.75 -14.55
C ARG A 72 -18.58 6.04 -14.29
N THR A 73 -19.35 4.99 -14.05
CA THR A 73 -20.79 5.05 -13.87
C THR A 73 -21.26 3.98 -12.88
N LYS A 74 -22.53 4.04 -12.51
CA LYS A 74 -23.25 2.91 -11.93
C LYS A 74 -23.17 1.69 -12.85
N GLU A 75 -23.47 0.53 -12.28
CA GLU A 75 -23.49 -0.75 -13.01
C GLU A 75 -24.37 -0.62 -14.26
N LEU A 76 -23.75 -0.84 -15.42
CA LEU A 76 -24.40 -0.82 -16.71
C LEU A 76 -24.82 -2.22 -17.12
N SER A 77 -26.02 -2.32 -17.68
CA SER A 77 -26.38 -3.43 -18.56
C SER A 77 -25.63 -3.33 -19.89
N GLU A 78 -25.49 -4.45 -20.58
CA GLU A 78 -24.91 -4.49 -21.94
C GLU A 78 -25.62 -3.52 -22.89
N THR A 79 -26.96 -3.39 -22.78
CA THR A 79 -27.73 -2.45 -23.60
C THR A 79 -27.37 -0.99 -23.33
N GLU A 80 -27.11 -0.63 -22.07
CA GLU A 80 -26.70 0.73 -21.72
C GLU A 80 -25.25 1.00 -22.13
N HIS A 81 -24.37 0.01 -21.97
CA HIS A 81 -22.98 0.07 -22.45
C HIS A 81 -22.90 0.30 -23.95
N GLN A 82 -23.63 -0.48 -24.75
CA GLN A 82 -23.69 -0.28 -26.21
C GLN A 82 -24.30 1.07 -26.59
N SER A 83 -25.25 1.58 -25.81
CA SER A 83 -25.82 2.91 -26.02
C SER A 83 -24.78 4.01 -25.78
N ILE A 84 -23.93 3.87 -24.76
CA ILE A 84 -22.81 4.80 -24.50
C ILE A 84 -21.83 4.78 -25.67
N LEU A 85 -21.39 3.59 -26.11
CA LEU A 85 -20.45 3.46 -27.23
C LEU A 85 -21.03 4.07 -28.51
N ALA A 86 -22.31 3.81 -28.81
CA ALA A 86 -22.96 4.39 -29.97
C ALA A 86 -22.99 5.93 -29.92
N VAL A 87 -23.22 6.52 -28.75
CA VAL A 87 -23.16 7.98 -28.55
C VAL A 87 -21.74 8.50 -28.78
N LEU A 88 -20.72 7.83 -28.26
CA LEU A 88 -19.33 8.24 -28.44
C LEU A 88 -18.91 8.15 -29.91
N HIS A 89 -19.19 7.03 -30.59
CA HIS A 89 -18.90 6.84 -32.02
C HIS A 89 -19.65 7.81 -32.92
N LYS A 90 -20.83 8.30 -32.50
CA LYS A 90 -21.61 9.28 -33.27
C LYS A 90 -21.05 10.69 -33.17
N ASN A 91 -20.47 11.06 -32.03
CA ASN A 91 -20.02 12.43 -31.77
C ASN A 91 -18.51 12.61 -31.97
N PHE A 92 -17.74 11.52 -31.94
CA PHE A 92 -16.29 11.56 -32.03
C PHE A 92 -15.77 10.56 -33.06
N ASP A 93 -14.81 11.00 -33.86
CA ASP A 93 -14.17 10.16 -34.86
C ASP A 93 -13.17 9.19 -34.19
N LYS A 94 -13.15 7.94 -34.68
CA LYS A 94 -12.14 6.92 -34.33
C LYS A 94 -11.96 6.68 -32.82
N VAL A 95 -13.09 6.56 -32.11
CA VAL A 95 -13.11 6.04 -30.74
C VAL A 95 -12.82 4.54 -30.76
N GLU A 96 -11.92 4.07 -29.90
CA GLU A 96 -11.64 2.65 -29.70
C GLU A 96 -11.81 2.31 -28.21
N GLU A 97 -12.66 1.34 -27.88
CA GLU A 97 -12.73 0.83 -26.52
C GLU A 97 -11.48 0.00 -26.20
N LYS A 98 -10.77 0.40 -25.15
CA LYS A 98 -9.62 -0.34 -24.61
C LYS A 98 -10.03 -1.29 -23.51
N ARG A 99 -11.02 -0.91 -22.71
CA ARG A 99 -11.45 -1.70 -21.55
C ARG A 99 -12.91 -1.42 -21.20
N PHE A 100 -13.64 -2.48 -20.86
CA PHE A 100 -14.91 -2.40 -20.17
C PHE A 100 -14.91 -3.36 -18.98
N ASP A 101 -15.09 -2.81 -17.78
CA ASP A 101 -15.29 -3.59 -16.57
C ASP A 101 -16.65 -3.22 -15.96
N SER A 102 -17.43 -4.21 -15.53
CA SER A 102 -18.67 -3.99 -14.80
C SER A 102 -18.73 -4.91 -13.59
N ILE A 103 -18.95 -4.33 -12.42
CA ILE A 103 -18.95 -5.04 -11.14
C ILE A 103 -20.24 -4.70 -10.40
N GLY A 104 -21.04 -5.72 -10.12
CA GLY A 104 -22.27 -5.54 -9.35
C GLY A 104 -22.00 -5.19 -7.88
N PRO A 105 -22.92 -4.48 -7.20
CA PRO A 105 -22.74 -3.99 -5.83
C PRO A 105 -22.56 -5.13 -4.81
N VAL A 106 -23.15 -6.31 -5.07
CA VAL A 106 -22.98 -7.50 -4.22
C VAL A 106 -21.54 -7.99 -4.26
N ILE A 107 -20.97 -8.12 -5.47
CA ILE A 107 -19.58 -8.53 -5.66
C ILE A 107 -18.63 -7.47 -5.11
N GLY A 108 -18.94 -6.18 -5.33
CA GLY A 108 -18.12 -5.08 -4.79
C GLY A 108 -18.04 -5.10 -3.25
N ASN A 109 -19.17 -5.32 -2.58
CA ASN A 109 -19.18 -5.42 -1.12
C ASN A 109 -18.46 -6.69 -0.62
N GLU A 110 -18.58 -7.80 -1.34
CA GLU A 110 -17.84 -9.02 -1.04
C GLU A 110 -16.32 -8.81 -1.19
N LEU A 111 -15.86 -8.18 -2.27
CA LEU A 111 -14.45 -7.84 -2.50
C LEU A 111 -13.91 -6.92 -1.41
N LYS A 112 -14.69 -5.93 -0.99
CA LYS A 112 -14.33 -5.04 0.12
C LYS A 112 -14.14 -5.81 1.42
N SER A 113 -15.10 -6.67 1.78
CA SER A 113 -15.04 -7.48 2.99
C SER A 113 -13.86 -8.46 2.98
N LYS A 114 -13.65 -9.15 1.85
CA LYS A 114 -12.51 -10.06 1.66
C LYS A 114 -11.17 -9.33 1.73
N SER A 115 -11.08 -8.11 1.22
CA SER A 115 -9.86 -7.29 1.29
C SER A 115 -9.49 -6.94 2.73
N VAL A 116 -10.46 -6.49 3.54
CA VAL A 116 -10.24 -6.21 4.97
C VAL A 116 -9.84 -7.49 5.70
N THR A 117 -10.55 -8.60 5.44
CA THR A 117 -10.26 -9.90 6.05
C THR A 117 -8.85 -10.38 5.70
N ALA A 118 -8.42 -10.25 4.44
CA ALA A 118 -7.08 -10.64 3.99
C ALA A 118 -5.97 -9.85 4.71
N ILE A 119 -6.14 -8.53 4.88
CA ILE A 119 -5.19 -7.69 5.61
C ILE A 119 -5.08 -8.15 7.07
N ILE A 120 -6.21 -8.39 7.75
CA ILE A 120 -6.21 -8.89 9.14
C ILE A 120 -5.52 -10.25 9.23
N LEU A 121 -5.83 -11.18 8.33
CA LEU A 121 -5.22 -12.50 8.29
C LEU A 121 -3.71 -12.43 8.07
N VAL A 122 -3.23 -11.54 7.18
CA VAL A 122 -1.79 -11.33 6.98
C VAL A 122 -1.13 -10.77 8.24
N LEU A 123 -1.71 -9.77 8.89
CA LEU A 123 -1.16 -9.24 10.15
C LEU A 123 -1.07 -10.33 11.23
N LEU A 124 -2.11 -11.16 11.38
CA LEU A 124 -2.09 -12.29 12.32
C LEU A 124 -1.03 -13.34 11.94
N ALA A 125 -0.94 -13.69 10.66
CA ALA A 125 0.05 -14.63 10.15
C ALA A 125 1.48 -14.15 10.41
N VAL A 126 1.74 -12.84 10.27
CA VAL A 126 3.04 -12.24 10.59
C VAL A 126 3.37 -12.33 12.07
N ILE A 127 2.40 -12.08 12.95
CA ILE A 127 2.58 -12.22 14.41
C ILE A 127 2.97 -13.66 14.75
N ILE A 128 2.22 -14.63 14.22
CA ILE A 128 2.47 -16.06 14.42
C ILE A 128 3.85 -16.42 13.88
N TYR A 129 4.18 -15.98 12.67
CA TYR A 129 5.46 -16.23 12.04
C TYR A 129 6.64 -15.72 12.87
N ILE A 130 6.60 -14.45 13.31
CA ILE A 130 7.63 -13.85 14.17
C ILE A 130 7.70 -14.61 15.50
N ALA A 131 6.56 -14.95 16.11
CA ALA A 131 6.54 -15.70 17.35
C ALA A 131 7.20 -17.08 17.22
N LEU A 132 7.02 -17.78 16.09
CA LEU A 132 7.60 -19.09 15.81
C LEU A 132 9.10 -19.00 15.51
N VAL A 133 9.51 -18.11 14.60
CA VAL A 133 10.92 -17.93 14.19
C VAL A 133 11.79 -17.52 15.37
N PHE A 134 11.30 -16.57 16.18
CA PHE A 134 12.05 -16.03 17.30
C PHE A 134 11.72 -16.71 18.64
N ARG A 135 11.00 -17.84 18.64
CA ARG A 135 10.65 -18.60 19.85
C ARG A 135 11.87 -18.96 20.70
N LYS A 136 12.98 -19.33 20.07
CA LYS A 136 14.25 -19.68 20.76
C LYS A 136 14.88 -18.48 21.49
N LEU A 137 14.47 -17.26 21.16
CA LEU A 137 14.92 -16.03 21.79
C LEU A 137 14.09 -15.62 23.01
N SER A 138 13.05 -16.38 23.36
CA SER A 138 12.12 -16.05 24.46
C SER A 138 12.83 -15.79 25.80
N LYS A 139 14.01 -16.38 26.02
CA LYS A 139 14.83 -16.17 27.21
C LYS A 139 15.52 -14.79 27.28
N THR A 140 15.75 -14.13 26.15
CA THR A 140 16.48 -12.85 26.06
C THR A 140 15.59 -11.70 25.58
N LEU A 141 14.61 -11.99 24.72
CA LEU A 141 13.62 -11.06 24.19
C LEU A 141 12.25 -11.73 24.12
N SER A 142 11.22 -11.07 24.65
CA SER A 142 9.87 -11.60 24.61
C SER A 142 9.35 -11.63 23.17
N PRO A 143 8.79 -12.77 22.68
CA PRO A 143 8.20 -12.86 21.36
C PRO A 143 7.11 -11.79 21.13
N TRP A 144 6.38 -11.45 22.19
CA TRP A 144 5.37 -10.39 22.18
C TRP A 144 5.93 -9.00 21.88
N VAL A 145 7.12 -8.68 22.40
CA VAL A 145 7.75 -7.36 22.15
C VAL A 145 8.22 -7.26 20.70
N MET A 146 8.80 -8.35 20.16
CA MET A 146 9.21 -8.40 18.75
C MET A 146 8.00 -8.35 17.82
N GLY A 147 6.95 -9.12 18.12
CA GLY A 147 5.69 -9.07 17.37
C GLY A 147 5.07 -7.67 17.38
N LEU A 148 4.96 -7.04 18.56
CA LEU A 148 4.39 -5.70 18.67
C LEU A 148 5.23 -4.63 17.96
N ALA A 149 6.57 -4.70 18.05
CA ALA A 149 7.46 -3.81 17.30
C ALA A 149 7.30 -3.97 15.79
N ALA A 150 7.18 -5.21 15.30
CA ALA A 150 6.95 -5.48 13.88
C ALA A 150 5.56 -5.01 13.43
N ILE A 151 4.48 -5.32 14.15
CA ILE A 151 3.12 -4.83 13.83
C ILE A 151 3.10 -3.29 13.78
N THR A 152 3.76 -2.63 14.73
CA THR A 152 3.79 -1.16 14.78
C THR A 152 4.47 -0.58 13.54
N ALA A 153 5.57 -1.19 13.08
CA ALA A 153 6.22 -0.81 11.83
C ALA A 153 5.32 -1.08 10.62
N LEU A 154 4.61 -2.21 10.57
CA LEU A 154 3.70 -2.52 9.47
C LEU A 154 2.50 -1.59 9.39
N LEU A 155 1.94 -1.20 10.54
CA LEU A 155 0.88 -0.20 10.59
C LEU A 155 1.37 1.13 10.05
N HIS A 156 2.59 1.54 10.40
CA HIS A 156 3.23 2.72 9.83
C HIS A 156 3.34 2.61 8.29
N ASP A 157 3.77 1.46 7.78
CA ASP A 157 4.00 1.24 6.34
C ASP A 157 2.73 1.15 5.50
N VAL A 158 1.57 0.88 6.13
CA VAL A 158 0.27 0.83 5.46
C VAL A 158 -0.50 2.14 5.64
N ILE A 159 -0.50 2.73 6.83
CA ILE A 159 -1.26 3.97 7.11
C ILE A 159 -0.71 5.13 6.27
N ILE A 160 0.60 5.23 6.11
CA ILE A 160 1.18 6.36 5.36
C ILE A 160 0.77 6.34 3.88
N PRO A 161 0.97 5.23 3.11
CA PRO A 161 0.44 5.14 1.75
C PRO A 161 -1.07 5.38 1.67
N LEU A 162 -1.85 4.84 2.60
CA LEU A 162 -3.29 5.09 2.63
C LEU A 162 -3.61 6.58 2.79
N GLY A 163 -2.92 7.30 3.67
CA GLY A 163 -3.07 8.76 3.81
C GLY A 163 -2.68 9.54 2.56
N VAL A 164 -1.62 9.12 1.85
CA VAL A 164 -1.26 9.70 0.55
C VAL A 164 -2.39 9.48 -0.46
N PHE A 165 -2.96 8.28 -0.51
CA PHE A 165 -4.06 7.95 -1.41
C PHE A 165 -5.38 8.62 -1.03
N ALA A 166 -5.60 8.94 0.23
CA ALA A 166 -6.73 9.78 0.66
C ALA A 166 -6.63 11.19 0.06
N VAL A 167 -5.44 11.80 0.10
CA VAL A 167 -5.17 13.10 -0.52
C VAL A 167 -5.31 13.02 -2.04
N LEU A 168 -4.72 12.01 -2.67
CA LEU A 168 -4.83 11.82 -4.12
C LEU A 168 -6.29 11.57 -4.55
N GLY A 169 -7.06 10.84 -3.76
CA GLY A 169 -8.49 10.63 -3.99
C GLY A 169 -9.29 11.93 -3.90
N HIS A 170 -8.99 12.79 -2.93
CA HIS A 170 -9.70 14.04 -2.74
C HIS A 170 -9.37 15.10 -3.80
N PHE A 171 -8.10 15.32 -4.10
CA PHE A 171 -7.67 16.41 -4.99
C PHE A 171 -7.55 16.00 -6.46
N TYR A 172 -7.27 14.73 -6.74
CA TYR A 172 -7.02 14.23 -8.10
C TYR A 172 -7.99 13.12 -8.53
N GLY A 173 -8.97 12.77 -7.69
CA GLY A 173 -9.97 11.75 -8.01
C GLY A 173 -9.41 10.33 -8.12
N VAL A 174 -8.21 10.07 -7.60
CA VAL A 174 -7.58 8.74 -7.67
C VAL A 174 -8.38 7.73 -6.87
N GLU A 175 -8.71 6.60 -7.49
CA GLU A 175 -9.47 5.53 -6.85
C GLU A 175 -8.58 4.39 -6.37
N ILE A 176 -9.01 3.76 -5.28
CA ILE A 176 -8.44 2.52 -4.78
C ILE A 176 -9.25 1.36 -5.36
N SER A 177 -8.57 0.48 -6.08
CA SER A 177 -9.07 -0.77 -6.64
C SER A 177 -8.62 -1.99 -5.83
N ALA A 178 -9.09 -3.19 -6.19
CA ALA A 178 -8.60 -4.45 -5.64
C ALA A 178 -7.08 -4.63 -5.89
N VAL A 179 -6.57 -4.08 -6.99
CA VAL A 179 -5.13 -4.07 -7.31
C VAL A 179 -4.35 -3.26 -6.27
N PHE A 180 -4.89 -2.17 -5.74
CA PHE A 180 -4.28 -1.44 -4.63
C PHE A 180 -4.21 -2.28 -3.35
N VAL A 181 -5.25 -3.08 -3.06
CA VAL A 181 -5.21 -4.00 -1.91
C VAL A 181 -4.09 -5.02 -2.08
N ALA A 182 -3.90 -5.55 -3.30
CA ALA A 182 -2.75 -6.41 -3.59
C ALA A 182 -1.42 -5.69 -3.30
N ALA A 183 -1.28 -4.40 -3.66
CA ALA A 183 -0.10 -3.61 -3.29
C ALA A 183 0.10 -3.52 -1.77
N VAL A 184 -0.96 -3.27 -1.00
CA VAL A 184 -0.88 -3.23 0.47
C VAL A 184 -0.40 -4.57 1.03
N LEU A 185 -0.94 -5.68 0.54
CA LEU A 185 -0.50 -7.03 0.96
C LEU A 185 0.96 -7.29 0.58
N THR A 186 1.41 -6.83 -0.59
CA THR A 186 2.82 -6.91 -1.00
C THR A 186 3.72 -6.05 -0.12
N ILE A 187 3.32 -4.83 0.22
CA ILE A 187 4.06 -3.94 1.13
C ILE A 187 4.25 -4.61 2.50
N LEU A 188 3.19 -5.21 3.04
CA LEU A 188 3.27 -5.96 4.29
C LEU A 188 4.28 -7.09 4.22
N GLY A 189 4.25 -7.90 3.15
CA GLY A 189 5.22 -8.99 2.96
C GLY A 189 6.66 -8.49 2.84
N TYR A 190 6.87 -7.42 2.08
CA TYR A 190 8.19 -6.85 1.83
C TYR A 190 8.80 -6.21 3.10
N SER A 191 7.99 -5.45 3.85
CA SER A 191 8.40 -4.82 5.11
C SER A 191 8.74 -5.87 6.18
N VAL A 192 7.93 -6.94 6.30
CA VAL A 192 8.22 -8.03 7.23
C VAL A 192 9.53 -8.72 6.91
N ALA A 193 9.82 -8.95 5.63
CA ALA A 193 11.06 -9.61 5.21
C ALA A 193 12.29 -8.84 5.72
N ASP A 194 12.31 -7.51 5.60
CA ASP A 194 13.42 -6.69 6.08
C ASP A 194 13.51 -6.66 7.62
N THR A 195 12.38 -6.47 8.30
CA THR A 195 12.31 -6.52 9.77
C THR A 195 12.84 -7.85 10.34
N VAL A 196 12.48 -8.97 9.72
CA VAL A 196 12.92 -10.31 10.14
C VAL A 196 14.43 -10.49 9.98
N VAL A 197 15.01 -9.97 8.91
CA VAL A 197 16.47 -10.03 8.69
C VAL A 197 17.21 -9.23 9.75
N VAL A 198 16.75 -8.03 10.07
CA VAL A 198 17.35 -7.21 11.13
C VAL A 198 17.22 -7.92 12.49
N PHE A 199 16.03 -8.45 12.81
CA PHE A 199 15.78 -9.14 14.08
C PHE A 199 16.57 -10.44 14.20
N ASP A 200 16.75 -11.21 13.11
CA ASP A 200 17.60 -12.40 13.12
C ASP A 200 19.06 -12.04 13.32
N ARG A 201 19.54 -10.93 12.74
CA ARG A 201 20.89 -10.44 13.01
C ARG A 201 21.08 -9.98 14.45
N VAL A 202 20.07 -9.32 15.05
CA VAL A 202 20.04 -9.01 16.50
C VAL A 202 20.16 -10.29 17.31
N ARG A 203 19.32 -11.28 17.02
CA ARG A 203 19.37 -12.61 17.64
C ARG A 203 20.75 -13.26 17.55
N GLU A 204 21.33 -13.29 16.37
CA GLU A 204 22.63 -13.91 16.12
C GLU A 204 23.74 -13.21 16.91
N ASN A 205 23.76 -11.87 16.90
CA ASN A 205 24.73 -11.10 17.66
C ASN A 205 24.56 -11.27 19.18
N ILE A 206 23.35 -11.46 19.70
CA ILE A 206 23.11 -11.80 21.11
C ILE A 206 23.69 -13.18 21.45
N ILE A 207 23.38 -14.19 20.64
CA ILE A 207 23.84 -15.57 20.88
C ILE A 207 25.36 -15.65 20.79
N ARG A 208 25.98 -15.04 19.77
CA ARG A 208 27.44 -14.98 19.62
C ARG A 208 28.12 -14.17 20.72
N ARG A 209 27.47 -13.12 21.25
CA ARG A 209 27.97 -12.33 22.40
C ARG A 209 27.86 -13.07 23.74
N SER A 210 27.08 -14.14 23.85
CA SER A 210 26.99 -14.94 25.08
C SER A 210 28.29 -15.71 25.41
N SER A 211 29.30 -15.68 24.53
CA SER A 211 30.54 -16.48 24.64
C SER A 211 31.82 -15.66 24.93
N GLY A 212 31.73 -14.35 25.21
CA GLY A 212 32.92 -13.55 25.52
C GLY A 212 32.63 -12.26 26.30
N PRO A 213 33.57 -11.77 27.12
CA PRO A 213 33.41 -10.52 27.85
C PRO A 213 33.64 -9.32 26.91
N SER A 214 32.73 -8.33 26.88
CA SER A 214 33.06 -6.89 27.02
C SER A 214 31.99 -5.88 26.50
N ALA A 215 31.86 -4.80 27.29
CA ALA A 215 31.60 -3.38 26.98
C ALA A 215 30.25 -2.86 26.42
N GLY A 216 29.47 -3.62 25.65
CA GLY A 216 28.32 -3.05 24.92
C GLY A 216 26.93 -3.53 25.35
N GLY A 217 26.06 -2.61 25.83
CA GLY A 217 24.67 -2.93 26.18
C GLY A 217 23.79 -3.34 24.99
N PHE A 218 22.55 -3.78 25.27
CA PHE A 218 21.56 -4.18 24.24
C PHE A 218 21.40 -3.18 23.06
N PRO A 219 21.37 -1.85 23.28
CA PRO A 219 21.29 -0.89 22.16
C PRO A 219 22.45 -0.98 21.17
N GLU A 220 23.67 -1.27 21.65
CA GLU A 220 24.84 -1.41 20.79
C GLU A 220 24.79 -2.70 19.96
N VAL A 221 24.23 -3.77 20.53
CA VAL A 221 23.95 -5.00 19.77
C VAL A 221 23.02 -4.70 18.61
N VAL A 222 21.92 -3.99 18.88
CA VAL A 222 20.93 -3.62 17.85
C VAL A 222 21.55 -2.72 16.79
N HIS A 223 22.31 -1.70 17.19
CA HIS A 223 23.00 -0.81 16.27
C HIS A 223 23.97 -1.58 15.35
N LYS A 224 24.78 -2.48 15.92
CA LYS A 224 25.70 -3.32 15.13
C LYS A 224 24.95 -4.22 14.16
N SER A 225 23.82 -4.80 14.58
CA SER A 225 22.99 -5.64 13.71
C SER A 225 22.42 -4.86 12.53
N ILE A 226 21.90 -3.65 12.76
CA ILE A 226 21.41 -2.76 11.71
C ILE A 226 22.51 -2.48 10.68
N LEU A 227 23.70 -2.08 11.14
CA LEU A 227 24.82 -1.79 10.23
C LEU A 227 25.23 -3.01 9.39
N GLN A 228 25.15 -4.21 9.95
CA GLN A 228 25.48 -5.45 9.24
C GLN A 228 24.44 -5.84 8.20
N THR A 229 23.18 -5.43 8.37
CA THR A 229 22.09 -5.74 7.43
C THR A 229 21.78 -4.61 6.46
N LEU A 230 22.29 -3.40 6.69
CA LEU A 230 21.97 -2.19 5.95
C LEU A 230 22.21 -2.34 4.44
N THR A 231 23.38 -2.84 4.03
CA THR A 231 23.71 -3.02 2.60
C THR A 231 22.73 -3.96 1.91
N ARG A 232 22.30 -5.02 2.58
CA ARG A 232 21.31 -5.96 2.03
C ARG A 232 19.95 -5.26 1.86
N SER A 233 19.45 -4.63 2.92
CA SER A 233 18.16 -3.92 2.92
C SER A 233 18.10 -2.85 1.82
N LEU A 234 19.16 -2.05 1.70
CA LEU A 234 19.26 -1.01 0.66
C LEU A 234 19.30 -1.62 -0.74
N ASN A 235 20.07 -2.68 -0.96
CA ASN A 235 20.16 -3.30 -2.28
C ASN A 235 18.82 -3.90 -2.73
N THR A 236 18.14 -4.65 -1.85
CA THR A 236 16.82 -5.23 -2.17
C THR A 236 15.79 -4.15 -2.46
N THR A 237 15.74 -3.12 -1.61
CA THR A 237 14.83 -1.99 -1.78
C THR A 237 15.11 -1.22 -3.07
N PHE A 238 16.38 -0.85 -3.33
CA PHE A 238 16.75 -0.06 -4.50
C PHE A 238 16.46 -0.80 -5.82
N THR A 239 16.84 -2.08 -5.89
CA THR A 239 16.57 -2.91 -7.08
C THR A 239 15.07 -3.04 -7.35
N THR A 240 14.25 -3.21 -6.31
CA THR A 240 12.80 -3.29 -6.45
C THR A 240 12.19 -1.94 -6.85
N LEU A 241 12.65 -0.84 -6.24
CA LEU A 241 12.20 0.51 -6.58
C LEU A 241 12.55 0.86 -8.03
N LEU A 242 13.70 0.45 -8.55
CA LEU A 242 14.07 0.69 -9.94
C LEU A 242 13.06 0.09 -10.93
N SER A 243 12.66 -1.17 -10.70
CA SER A 243 11.61 -1.81 -11.50
C SER A 243 10.26 -1.11 -11.35
N LEU A 244 9.90 -0.69 -10.14
CA LEU A 244 8.63 0.00 -9.90
C LEU A 244 8.60 1.40 -10.52
N PHE A 245 9.71 2.13 -10.55
CA PHE A 245 9.81 3.40 -11.26
C PHE A 245 9.60 3.20 -12.76
N ALA A 246 10.17 2.15 -13.35
CA ALA A 246 9.89 1.83 -14.75
C ALA A 246 8.40 1.58 -14.99
N ILE A 247 7.72 0.83 -14.11
CA ILE A 247 6.27 0.61 -14.21
C ILE A 247 5.49 1.91 -13.99
N TYR A 248 5.92 2.78 -13.08
CA TYR A 248 5.23 4.04 -12.79
C TYR A 248 5.31 5.04 -13.95
N PHE A 249 6.45 5.13 -14.63
CA PHE A 249 6.66 6.08 -15.74
C PHE A 249 6.30 5.53 -17.11
N PHE A 250 6.48 4.23 -17.34
CA PHE A 250 6.28 3.60 -18.65
C PHE A 250 5.13 2.59 -18.68
N GLY A 251 4.52 2.29 -17.54
CA GLY A 251 3.30 1.46 -17.49
C GLY A 251 2.04 2.28 -17.76
N GLY A 252 0.94 1.58 -18.08
CA GLY A 252 -0.36 2.21 -18.31
C GLY A 252 -1.02 2.74 -17.03
N GLU A 253 -2.06 3.57 -17.19
CA GLU A 253 -2.75 4.20 -16.07
C GLU A 253 -3.29 3.19 -15.05
N SER A 254 -3.78 2.04 -15.53
CA SER A 254 -4.35 0.96 -14.71
C SER A 254 -3.40 0.43 -13.62
N ILE A 255 -2.08 0.46 -13.86
CA ILE A 255 -1.06 -0.03 -12.92
C ILE A 255 -0.19 1.08 -12.35
N ARG A 256 -0.32 2.32 -12.83
CA ARG A 256 0.48 3.46 -12.38
C ARG A 256 0.29 3.73 -10.88
N TYR A 257 -0.95 3.78 -10.42
CA TYR A 257 -1.25 4.01 -9.00
C TYR A 257 -0.93 2.80 -8.13
N PHE A 258 -1.03 1.58 -8.69
CA PHE A 258 -0.51 0.38 -8.03
C PHE A 258 1.01 0.47 -7.79
N ALA A 259 1.78 0.85 -8.82
CA ALA A 259 3.22 1.04 -8.71
C ALA A 259 3.57 2.16 -7.72
N LEU A 260 2.83 3.27 -7.73
CA LEU A 260 3.02 4.37 -6.77
C LEU A 260 2.84 3.89 -5.32
N ALA A 261 1.79 3.12 -5.05
CA ALA A 261 1.54 2.57 -3.72
C ALA A 261 2.72 1.69 -3.26
N LEU A 262 3.21 0.80 -4.13
CA LEU A 262 4.37 -0.04 -3.85
C LEU A 262 5.65 0.77 -3.65
N ILE A 263 5.91 1.81 -4.45
CA ILE A 263 7.09 2.68 -4.31
C ILE A 263 7.12 3.29 -2.91
N ILE A 264 6.00 3.90 -2.50
CA ILE A 264 5.88 4.56 -1.20
C ILE A 264 6.02 3.52 -0.08
N GLY A 265 5.28 2.41 -0.17
CA GLY A 265 5.26 1.40 0.89
C GLY A 265 6.58 0.65 1.05
N ILE A 266 7.26 0.28 -0.03
CA ILE A 266 8.56 -0.42 0.02
C ILE A 266 9.66 0.51 0.53
N PHE A 267 9.66 1.77 0.09
CA PHE A 267 10.59 2.77 0.62
C PHE A 267 10.39 2.96 2.13
N LEU A 268 9.14 3.10 2.57
CA LEU A 268 8.81 3.24 3.99
C LEU A 268 9.10 1.97 4.79
N GLY A 269 8.91 0.78 4.22
CA GLY A 269 9.21 -0.49 4.88
C GLY A 269 10.70 -0.68 5.20
N ALA A 270 11.58 -0.27 4.29
CA ALA A 270 13.02 -0.26 4.55
C ALA A 270 13.38 0.75 5.66
N TYR A 271 12.77 1.94 5.62
CA TYR A 271 12.94 2.96 6.65
C TYR A 271 12.41 2.49 8.02
N SER A 272 11.22 1.89 8.08
CA SER A 272 10.55 1.50 9.32
C SER A 272 11.26 0.35 10.01
N SER A 273 11.79 -0.63 9.26
CA SER A 273 12.57 -1.74 9.79
C SER A 273 13.81 -1.25 10.57
N ILE A 274 14.47 -0.22 10.04
CA ILE A 274 15.70 0.36 10.60
C ILE A 274 15.41 1.37 11.71
N PHE A 275 14.49 2.31 11.47
CA PHE A 275 14.27 3.49 12.31
C PHE A 275 13.03 3.43 13.21
N VAL A 276 12.15 2.45 13.03
CA VAL A 276 10.93 2.25 13.84
C VAL A 276 11.01 0.93 14.62
N ALA A 277 11.04 -0.22 13.93
CA ALA A 277 11.01 -1.54 14.54
C ALA A 277 12.21 -1.79 15.49
N SER A 278 13.42 -1.50 15.01
CA SER A 278 14.65 -1.77 15.78
C SER A 278 14.79 -0.88 17.03
N PRO A 279 14.51 0.44 16.98
CA PRO A 279 14.49 1.26 18.18
C PRO A 279 13.33 0.94 19.13
N LEU A 280 12.15 0.55 18.63
CA LEU A 280 11.04 0.08 19.47
C LEU A 280 11.43 -1.18 20.24
N LEU A 281 12.14 -2.11 19.60
CA LEU A 281 12.70 -3.30 20.25
C LEU A 281 13.63 -2.93 21.42
N VAL A 282 14.49 -1.92 21.24
CA VAL A 282 15.38 -1.40 22.30
C VAL A 282 14.59 -0.75 23.43
N TRP A 283 13.61 0.09 23.11
CA TRP A 283 12.81 0.82 24.08
C TRP A 283 12.01 -0.12 24.99
N TRP A 284 11.29 -1.08 24.42
CA TRP A 284 10.52 -2.05 25.21
C TRP A 284 11.41 -3.02 26.00
N SER A 285 12.57 -3.41 25.45
CA SER A 285 13.52 -4.25 26.17
C SER A 285 14.11 -3.53 27.40
N ARG A 286 14.39 -2.21 27.30
CA ARG A 286 14.84 -1.39 28.44
C ARG A 286 13.79 -1.28 29.54
N GLN A 287 12.51 -1.10 29.20
CA GLN A 287 11.44 -1.03 30.21
C GLN A 287 11.28 -2.33 31.00
N ARG A 288 11.54 -3.49 30.37
CA ARG A 288 11.54 -4.78 31.09
C ARG A 288 12.73 -4.98 32.02
N LYS A 289 13.84 -4.25 31.88
CA LYS A 289 14.94 -4.29 32.87
C LYS A 289 14.62 -3.61 34.20
N ASN A 290 13.49 -2.90 34.31
CA ASN A 290 12.92 -2.49 35.61
C ASN A 290 12.13 -3.62 36.29
N LEU A 291 11.93 -4.77 35.63
CA LEU A 291 11.58 -6.02 36.31
C LEU A 291 12.89 -6.75 36.61
N LYS A 292 13.39 -6.54 37.83
CA LYS A 292 14.46 -7.36 38.40
C LYS A 292 14.06 -8.83 38.22
N ILE A 293 14.82 -9.56 37.43
CA ILE A 293 14.81 -11.01 37.46
C ILE A 293 15.86 -11.38 38.54
N PRO A 294 15.50 -12.21 39.53
CA PRO A 294 16.39 -12.58 40.65
C PRO A 294 17.70 -13.22 40.19
#